data_AF-T2JRC4-F1
#
_entry.id   AF-T2JRC4-F1
#
_cell.length_a   1.000
_cell.length_b   1.000
_cell.length_c   1.000
_cell.angle_alpha   90.00
_cell.angle_beta   90.00
_cell.angle_gamma   90.00
#
_symmetry.space_group_name_H-M   'P 1'
#
loop_
_entity.id
_entity.type
_entity.pdbx_description
1 polymer ?
#
loop_
_entity_poly.entity_id
_entity_poly.type
_entity_poly.pdbx_seq_one_letter_code
_entity_poly.pdbx_strand_id
1 'polypeptide(L)'
;MKTLTWGITQQLYGPLRFGVQSAYNIDTDQEINTDLYFEYSRRTYSILLRYNTVLKVGSISLRISDFNWGGNPGPFDGTGIRPVIQGVPR
;
A
#
# COMPACT_ATOMS: atom_id res chain seq x y z
N MET A 1 -32.92 -9.62 -1.54
CA MET A 1 -31.54 -9.55 -2.03
C MET A 1 -30.60 -10.07 -0.97
N LYS A 2 -30.36 -11.39 -1.00
CA LYS A 2 -29.47 -12.09 -0.09
C LYS A 2 -28.15 -12.33 -0.82
N THR A 3 -27.11 -11.60 -0.42
CA THR A 3 -25.77 -11.72 -0.99
C THR A 3 -24.87 -12.49 -0.04
N LEU A 4 -24.24 -13.56 -0.52
CA LEU A 4 -23.20 -14.29 0.18
C LEU A 4 -21.85 -13.76 -0.25
N THR A 5 -21.06 -13.24 0.68
CA THR A 5 -19.68 -12.84 0.42
C THR A 5 -18.76 -13.76 1.19
N TRP A 6 -17.74 -14.29 0.51
CA TRP A 6 -16.70 -15.08 1.12
C TRP A 6 -15.35 -14.60 0.62
N GLY A 7 -14.36 -14.65 1.49
CA GLY A 7 -13.01 -14.22 1.15
C GLY A 7 -12.00 -14.93 2.01
N ILE A 8 -10.91 -15.35 1.38
CA ILE A 8 -9.76 -15.91 2.05
C ILE A 8 -8.54 -15.07 1.71
N THR A 9 -7.76 -14.73 2.73
CA THR A 9 -6.49 -14.03 2.56
C THR A 9 -5.45 -14.82 3.31
N GLN A 10 -4.43 -15.28 2.60
CA GLN A 10 -3.35 -16.05 3.17
C GLN A 10 -2.03 -15.27 3.03
N GLN A 11 -1.32 -15.14 4.14
CA GLN A 11 0.06 -14.70 4.10
C GLN A 11 0.92 -15.88 3.66
N LEU A 12 1.60 -15.72 2.53
CA LEU A 12 2.45 -16.78 1.96
C LEU A 12 3.85 -16.70 2.58
N TYR A 13 4.44 -15.51 2.59
CA TYR A 13 5.80 -15.33 3.08
C TYR A 13 6.07 -13.86 3.41
N GLY A 14 6.40 -13.55 4.67
CA GLY A 14 6.85 -12.23 5.11
C GLY A 14 6.05 -11.07 4.49
N PRO A 15 6.61 -10.31 3.51
CA PRO A 15 5.95 -9.18 2.85
C PRO A 15 4.86 -9.55 1.83
N LEU A 16 4.66 -10.84 1.53
CA LEU A 16 3.79 -11.34 0.47
C LEU A 16 2.47 -11.92 0.98
N ARG A 17 1.37 -11.45 0.41
CA ARG A 17 0.01 -11.91 0.70
C ARG A 17 -0.73 -12.20 -0.59
N PHE A 18 -1.57 -13.21 -0.53
CA PHE A 18 -2.49 -13.55 -1.61
C PHE A 18 -3.89 -13.65 -1.04
N GLY A 19 -4.88 -13.19 -1.78
CA GLY A 19 -6.27 -13.31 -1.37
C GLY A 19 -7.20 -13.48 -2.56
N VAL A 20 -8.31 -14.15 -2.25
CA VAL A 20 -9.43 -14.34 -3.17
C VAL A 20 -10.68 -13.91 -2.43
N GLN A 21 -11.46 -13.03 -3.03
CA GLN A 21 -12.75 -12.61 -2.52
C GLN A 21 -13.80 -12.83 -3.59
N SER A 22 -14.91 -13.44 -3.23
CA SER A 22 -16.02 -13.68 -4.13
C SER A 22 -17.33 -13.32 -3.45
N ALA A 23 -18.24 -12.76 -4.22
CA ALA A 23 -19.57 -12.36 -3.81
C ALA A 23 -20.59 -12.98 -4.78
N TYR A 24 -21.55 -13.70 -4.21
CA TYR A 24 -22.60 -14.42 -4.93
C TYR A 24 -23.99 -13.93 -4.51
N ASN A 25 -24.89 -13.69 -5.46
CA ASN A 25 -26.28 -13.38 -5.15
C ASN A 25 -27.12 -14.66 -5.12
N ILE A 26 -27.69 -14.98 -3.95
CA ILE A 26 -28.52 -16.19 -3.80
C ILE A 26 -29.89 -16.01 -4.48
N ASP A 27 -30.38 -14.78 -4.63
CA ASP A 27 -31.71 -14.51 -5.20
C ASP A 27 -31.75 -14.54 -6.74
N THR A 28 -30.61 -14.32 -7.41
CA THR A 28 -30.53 -14.17 -8.89
C THR A 28 -29.62 -15.20 -9.56
N ASP A 29 -28.99 -16.08 -8.78
CA ASP A 29 -28.06 -17.12 -9.26
C ASP A 29 -26.94 -16.54 -10.16
N GLN A 30 -26.52 -15.32 -9.85
CA GLN A 30 -25.51 -14.58 -10.58
C GLN A 30 -24.29 -14.33 -9.68
N GLU A 31 -23.12 -14.65 -10.21
CA GLU A 31 -21.85 -14.30 -9.63
C GLU A 31 -21.68 -12.78 -9.71
N ILE A 32 -21.79 -12.08 -8.58
CA ILE A 32 -21.75 -10.63 -8.54
C ILE A 32 -20.33 -10.16 -8.85
N ASN A 33 -19.34 -10.80 -8.23
CA ASN A 33 -17.97 -10.39 -8.33
C ASN A 33 -17.01 -11.46 -7.77
N THR A 34 -15.92 -11.75 -8.48
CA THR A 34 -14.81 -12.57 -7.96
C THR A 34 -13.48 -11.87 -8.26
N ASP A 35 -12.84 -11.40 -7.18
CA ASP A 35 -11.60 -10.65 -7.16
C ASP A 35 -10.44 -11.51 -6.63
N LEU A 36 -9.42 -11.67 -7.45
CA LEU A 36 -8.13 -12.24 -7.10
C LEU A 36 -7.18 -11.09 -6.83
N TYR A 37 -6.43 -11.11 -5.73
CA TYR A 37 -5.44 -10.09 -5.46
C TYR A 37 -4.16 -10.64 -4.84
N PHE A 38 -3.06 -9.99 -5.17
CA PHE A 38 -1.72 -10.32 -4.74
C PHE A 38 -1.03 -9.04 -4.27
N GLU A 39 -0.59 -9.04 -3.03
CA GLU A 39 0.04 -7.88 -2.40
C GLU A 39 1.47 -8.22 -2.00
N TYR A 40 2.39 -7.38 -2.43
CA TYR A 40 3.75 -7.34 -1.93
C TYR A 40 3.97 -6.02 -1.21
N SER A 41 4.28 -6.05 0.07
CA SER A 41 4.39 -4.85 0.91
C SER A 41 5.68 -4.86 1.72
N ARG A 42 6.56 -3.89 1.45
CA ARG A 42 7.75 -3.59 2.26
C ARG A 42 7.59 -2.24 2.96
N ARG A 43 8.60 -1.83 3.73
CA ARG A 43 8.59 -0.58 4.52
C ARG A 43 8.34 0.68 3.67
N THR A 44 8.94 0.76 2.49
CA THR A 44 8.94 1.99 1.66
C THR A 44 8.14 1.85 0.37
N TYR A 45 7.62 0.67 0.04
CA TYR A 45 6.82 0.49 -1.17
C TYR A 45 5.88 -0.71 -1.05
N SER A 46 4.80 -0.66 -1.82
CA SER A 46 3.83 -1.74 -1.95
C SER A 46 3.36 -1.85 -3.39
N ILE A 47 3.20 -3.09 -3.84
CA ILE A 47 2.65 -3.46 -5.14
C ILE A 47 1.43 -4.32 -4.87
N LEU A 48 0.29 -3.92 -5.41
CA LEU A 48 -0.94 -4.70 -5.35
C LEU A 48 -1.43 -4.96 -6.77
N LEU A 49 -1.49 -6.24 -7.11
CA LEU A 49 -2.12 -6.73 -8.32
C LEU A 49 -3.53 -7.17 -7.94
N ARG A 50 -4.55 -6.70 -8.66
CA ARG A 50 -5.92 -7.21 -8.52
C ARG A 50 -6.46 -7.58 -9.90
N TYR A 51 -7.17 -8.69 -9.96
CA TYR A 51 -7.81 -9.17 -11.16
C TYR A 51 -9.23 -9.63 -10.84
N ASN A 52 -10.18 -9.05 -11.55
CA ASN A 52 -11.58 -9.38 -11.47
C ASN A 52 -11.92 -10.41 -12.54
N THR A 53 -12.22 -11.65 -12.16
CA THR A 53 -12.46 -12.73 -13.13
C THR A 53 -13.81 -12.61 -13.83
N VAL A 54 -14.80 -11.97 -13.17
CA VAL A 54 -16.16 -11.80 -13.72
C VAL A 54 -16.15 -10.73 -14.81
N LEU A 55 -15.57 -9.56 -14.51
CA LEU A 55 -15.46 -8.45 -15.45
C LEU A 55 -14.26 -8.61 -16.41
N LYS A 56 -13.35 -9.56 -16.14
CA LYS A 56 -12.08 -9.76 -16.86
C LYS A 56 -11.20 -8.51 -16.88
N VAL A 57 -11.26 -7.71 -15.81
CA VAL A 57 -10.50 -6.46 -15.66
C VAL A 57 -9.42 -6.65 -14.60
N GLY A 58 -8.20 -6.23 -14.92
CA GLY A 58 -7.09 -6.16 -13.98
C GLY A 58 -6.73 -4.72 -13.62
N SER A 59 -6.18 -4.53 -12.43
CA SER A 59 -5.59 -3.29 -11.97
C SER A 59 -4.26 -3.55 -11.28
N ILE A 60 -3.29 -2.68 -11.50
CA ILE A 60 -2.00 -2.69 -10.83
C ILE A 60 -1.87 -1.41 -10.03
N SER A 61 -1.66 -1.54 -8.73
CA SER A 61 -1.51 -0.42 -7.80
C SER A 61 -0.08 -0.39 -7.28
N LEU A 62 0.60 0.74 -7.51
CA LEU A 62 1.95 0.98 -7.03
C LEU A 62 1.88 2.07 -5.95
N ARG A 63 2.34 1.75 -4.75
CA ARG A 63 2.46 2.71 -3.64
C ARG A 63 3.92 2.84 -3.27
N ILE A 64 4.41 4.07 -3.22
CA ILE A 64 5.74 4.40 -2.69
C ILE A 64 5.54 5.30 -1.48
N SER A 65 6.18 4.96 -0.38
CA SER A 65 6.16 5.69 0.88
C SER A 65 7.55 6.29 1.11
N ASP A 66 7.62 7.46 1.75
CA ASP A 66 8.85 8.23 1.99
C ASP A 66 9.53 8.83 0.75
N PHE A 67 8.76 9.09 -0.31
CA PHE A 67 9.29 9.79 -1.48
C PHE A 67 9.46 11.28 -1.19
N ASN A 68 10.71 11.77 -1.16
CA ASN A 68 11.02 13.18 -1.04
C ASN A 68 11.69 13.71 -2.33
N TRP A 69 10.97 14.52 -3.10
CA TRP A 69 11.48 15.18 -4.32
C TRP A 69 12.50 16.28 -4.02
N GLY A 70 12.45 16.88 -2.82
CA GLY A 70 13.29 18.02 -2.43
C GLY A 70 14.62 17.65 -1.78
N GLY A 71 14.91 16.34 -1.62
CA GLY A 71 16.07 15.87 -0.87
C GLY A 71 15.88 16.02 0.63
N ASN A 72 16.56 15.17 1.39
CA ASN A 72 16.73 15.36 2.83
C ASN A 72 17.96 16.25 3.02
N PRO A 73 17.84 17.58 3.22
CA PRO A 73 18.99 18.36 3.66
C PRO A 73 19.30 17.81 5.05
N GLY A 74 20.32 16.95 5.14
CA GLY A 74 20.77 16.42 6.42
C GLY A 74 21.00 17.59 7.40
N PRO A 75 21.02 17.34 8.72
CA PRO A 75 21.10 18.39 9.75
C PRO A 75 22.34 19.30 9.68
N PHE A 76 23.20 19.15 8.66
CA PHE A 76 24.45 19.88 8.47
C PHE A 76 24.66 20.47 7.07
N ASP A 77 23.61 20.59 6.24
CA ASP A 77 23.75 21.12 4.86
C ASP A 77 23.78 22.66 4.75
N GLY A 78 24.23 23.33 5.81
CA GLY A 78 24.34 24.78 5.87
C GLY A 78 25.29 25.20 6.98
N THR A 79 26.59 25.18 6.67
CA THR A 79 27.71 25.77 7.42
C THR A 79 27.51 25.79 8.94
N GLY A 80 28.06 24.81 9.65
CA GLY A 80 28.13 24.74 11.12
C GLY A 80 28.98 25.83 11.77
N ILE A 81 28.71 27.10 11.44
CA ILE A 81 29.34 28.29 11.97
C ILE A 81 28.22 29.25 12.36
N ARG A 82 27.73 29.12 13.59
CA ARG A 82 27.00 30.20 14.25
C ARG A 82 28.02 31.01 15.04
N PRO A 83 28.29 32.29 14.71
CA PRO A 83 29.14 33.11 15.55
C PRO A 83 28.47 33.28 16.91
N VAL A 84 29.19 32.97 17.98
CA VAL A 84 28.72 33.19 19.36
C VAL A 84 28.80 34.69 19.63
N ILE A 85 27.68 35.40 19.41
CA ILE A 85 27.54 36.82 19.74
C ILE A 85 26.76 36.92 21.06
N GLN A 86 27.38 36.47 22.14
CA GLN A 86 27.18 36.99 23.50
C GLN A 86 28.07 36.21 24.45
N GLY A 87 29.28 36.72 24.67
CA GLY A 87 30.03 36.39 25.88
C GLY A 87 29.28 36.96 27.08
N VAL A 88 29.06 36.14 28.10
CA VAL A 88 28.52 36.59 29.39
C VAL A 88 29.57 37.49 30.05
N PRO A 89 29.32 38.79 30.27
CA PRO A 89 30.22 39.59 31.09
C PRO A 89 30.10 39.10 32.55
N ARG A 90 31.27 38.79 33.10
CA ARG A 90 31.54 38.50 34.52
C ARG A 90 31.06 39.61 35.45
#